data_AF-A0A2W4JBX9-F1
#
_entry.id   AF-A0A2W4JBX9-F1
#
_cell.length_a   1.000
_cell.length_b   1.000
_cell.length_c   1.000
_cell.angle_alpha   90.00
_cell.angle_beta   90.00
_cell.angle_gamma   90.00
#
_symmetry.space_group_name_H-M   'P 1'
#
loop_
_entity.id
_entity.type
_entity.pdbx_description
1 polymer ?
#
loop_
_entity_poly.entity_id
_entity_poly.type
_entity_poly.pdbx_seq_one_letter_code
_entity_poly.pdbx_strand_id
1 'polypeptide(L)'
;SFASTDAQLDTVQRLLDGEITLEGLPIDADLQWDLLISLVAGGRAGTAEIEAQLAKDATASGERRAAHARAAIPTPEAKRAAWDALINAPEGKDLPNALQFETTAGFNHAHDVSLIAPYVDEYFGMLRRIYETKTNEMATNLIEGLYPSLQAGRVVELQAKADAWLEANADAHDALKRLVIEGRDNVRRALMNQAVDAAWGA
;
A
#
# COMPACT_ATOMS: atom_id res chain seq x y z
N SER A 1 6.03 6.13 6.30
CA SER A 1 6.14 7.35 7.14
C SER A 1 4.75 7.80 7.58
N PHE A 2 4.63 8.37 8.79
CA PHE A 2 3.37 8.90 9.33
C PHE A 2 3.28 10.44 9.26
N ALA A 3 4.31 11.11 8.73
CA ALA A 3 4.30 12.56 8.55
C ALA A 3 3.17 12.94 7.58
N SER A 4 2.14 13.62 8.10
CA SER A 4 0.89 13.90 7.38
C SER A 4 0.39 15.33 7.57
N THR A 5 1.08 16.12 8.39
CA THR A 5 0.84 17.56 8.56
C THR A 5 1.94 18.37 7.88
N ASP A 6 1.65 19.61 7.49
CA ASP A 6 2.63 20.50 6.84
C ASP A 6 3.90 20.64 7.67
N ALA A 7 3.79 20.88 8.99
CA ALA A 7 4.94 21.03 9.87
C ALA A 7 5.83 19.76 9.94
N GLN A 8 5.21 18.58 9.91
CA GLN A 8 5.96 17.32 9.86
C GLN A 8 6.65 17.14 8.51
N LEU A 9 5.94 17.43 7.40
CA LEU A 9 6.49 17.32 6.05
C LEU A 9 7.60 18.34 5.80
N ASP A 10 7.50 19.55 6.35
CA ASP A 10 8.56 20.55 6.31
C ASP A 10 9.80 20.06 7.07
N THR A 11 9.63 19.38 8.21
CA THR A 11 10.75 18.78 8.93
C THR A 11 11.43 17.67 8.11
N VAL A 12 10.64 16.82 7.44
CA VAL A 12 11.17 15.78 6.54
C VAL A 12 11.93 16.40 5.35
N GLN A 13 11.39 17.46 4.75
CA GLN A 13 12.03 18.18 3.66
C GLN A 13 13.39 18.75 4.10
N ARG A 14 13.43 19.42 5.26
CA ARG A 14 14.66 20.00 5.82
C ARG A 14 15.71 18.96 6.20
N LEU A 15 15.30 17.74 6.57
CA LEU A 15 16.21 16.61 6.75
C LEU A 15 16.78 16.14 5.40
N LEU A 16 15.94 16.00 4.37
CA LEU A 16 16.36 15.57 3.04
C LEU A 16 17.31 16.58 2.38
N ASP A 17 17.05 17.88 2.57
CA ASP A 17 17.88 18.97 2.05
C ASP A 17 19.16 19.20 2.86
N GLY A 18 19.31 18.51 4.01
CA GLY A 18 20.46 18.63 4.89
C GLY A 18 20.50 19.92 5.73
N GLU A 19 19.40 20.67 5.82
CA GLU A 19 19.27 21.84 6.69
C GLU A 19 19.18 21.47 8.18
N ILE A 20 18.56 20.32 8.46
CA ILE A 20 18.56 19.68 9.77
C ILE A 20 19.42 18.44 9.68
N THR A 21 20.33 18.27 10.63
CA THR A 21 21.13 17.06 10.77
C THR A 21 20.75 16.32 12.05
N LEU A 22 20.84 14.98 12.01
CA LEU A 22 20.63 14.13 13.16
C LEU A 22 21.98 13.67 13.68
N GLU A 23 22.32 14.06 14.91
CA GLU A 23 23.60 13.71 15.51
C GLU A 23 23.76 12.18 15.57
N GLY A 24 24.87 11.68 15.01
CA GLY A 24 25.16 10.24 14.96
C GLY A 24 24.39 9.45 13.90
N LEU A 25 23.53 10.08 13.09
CA LEU A 25 22.76 9.42 12.05
C LEU A 25 22.94 10.14 10.69
N PRO A 26 23.88 9.68 9.85
CA PRO A 26 24.01 10.21 8.50
C PRO A 26 22.79 9.84 7.65
N ILE A 27 22.37 10.75 6.76
CA ILE A 27 21.33 10.47 5.77
C ILE A 27 21.93 9.69 4.59
N ASP A 28 22.03 8.38 4.76
CA ASP A 28 22.48 7.46 3.70
C ASP A 28 21.42 7.27 2.59
N ALA A 29 21.72 6.42 1.60
CA ALA A 29 20.84 6.22 0.45
C ALA A 29 19.47 5.64 0.84
N ASP A 30 19.43 4.73 1.82
CA ASP A 30 18.18 4.14 2.30
C ASP A 30 17.32 5.19 3.01
N LEU A 31 17.93 6.00 3.88
CA LEU A 31 17.21 7.06 4.57
C LEU A 31 16.77 8.19 3.61
N GLN A 32 17.55 8.49 2.56
CA GLN A 32 17.10 9.41 1.50
C GLN A 32 15.83 8.91 0.82
N TRP A 33 15.75 7.61 0.51
CA TRP A 33 14.53 7.01 -0.04
C TRP A 33 13.36 7.06 0.95
N ASP A 34 13.59 6.77 2.23
CA ASP A 34 12.54 6.82 3.25
C ASP A 34 11.96 8.24 3.41
N LEU A 35 12.83 9.26 3.43
CA LEU A 35 12.43 10.67 3.49
C LEU A 35 11.70 11.08 2.21
N LEU A 36 12.19 10.69 1.04
CA LEU A 36 11.53 10.98 -0.24
C LEU A 36 10.16 10.32 -0.34
N ILE A 37 10.02 9.03 -0.02
CA ILE A 37 8.73 8.32 0.01
C ILE A 37 7.76 9.01 0.97
N SER A 38 8.24 9.49 2.12
CA SER A 38 7.43 10.28 3.05
C SER A 38 6.89 11.56 2.40
N LEU A 39 7.73 12.31 1.68
CA LEU A 39 7.33 13.53 1.00
C LEU A 39 6.38 13.24 -0.18
N VAL A 40 6.63 12.18 -0.92
CA VAL A 40 5.76 11.72 -2.01
C VAL A 40 4.37 11.38 -1.48
N ALA A 41 4.28 10.54 -0.44
CA ALA A 41 2.99 10.20 0.17
C ALA A 41 2.26 11.42 0.77
N GLY A 42 3.02 12.44 1.20
CA GLY A 42 2.51 13.74 1.64
C GLY A 42 2.17 14.72 0.51
N GLY A 43 2.38 14.36 -0.76
CA GLY A 43 2.10 15.21 -1.92
C GLY A 43 3.09 16.36 -2.13
N ARG A 44 4.26 16.31 -1.49
CA ARG A 44 5.31 17.35 -1.56
C ARG A 44 6.40 17.05 -2.60
N ALA A 45 6.45 15.80 -3.08
CA ALA A 45 7.33 15.34 -4.14
C ALA A 45 6.54 14.41 -5.09
N GLY A 46 7.05 14.19 -6.30
CA GLY A 46 6.40 13.36 -7.29
C GLY A 46 7.40 12.68 -8.23
N THR A 47 6.97 12.44 -9.46
CA THR A 47 7.75 11.68 -10.44
C THR A 47 9.14 12.27 -10.67
N ALA A 48 9.27 13.60 -10.76
CA ALA A 48 10.55 14.23 -11.04
C ALA A 48 11.60 13.94 -9.95
N GLU A 49 11.22 14.05 -8.68
CA GLU A 49 12.11 13.78 -7.55
C GLU A 49 12.44 12.28 -7.42
N ILE A 50 11.47 11.41 -7.73
CA ILE A 50 11.68 9.95 -7.76
C ILE A 50 12.72 9.58 -8.84
N GLU A 51 12.57 10.09 -10.06
CA GLU A 51 13.53 9.81 -11.13
C GLU A 51 14.91 10.39 -10.81
N ALA A 52 14.97 11.58 -10.20
CA ALA A 52 16.23 12.19 -9.78
C ALA A 52 16.95 11.36 -8.71
N GLN A 53 16.22 10.77 -7.75
CA GLN A 53 16.80 9.90 -6.75
C GLN A 53 17.20 8.54 -7.33
N LEU A 54 16.37 7.97 -8.21
CA LEU A 54 16.70 6.72 -8.90
C LEU A 54 17.95 6.84 -9.77
N ALA A 55 18.17 8.00 -10.40
CA ALA A 55 19.39 8.27 -11.15
C ALA A 55 20.65 8.27 -10.25
N LYS A 56 20.52 8.62 -8.96
CA LYS A 56 21.61 8.55 -7.97
C LYS A 56 21.81 7.15 -7.41
N ASP A 57 20.74 6.38 -7.28
CA ASP A 57 20.73 5.01 -6.78
C ASP A 57 20.16 4.04 -7.83
N ALA A 58 20.91 3.85 -8.93
CA ALA A 58 20.54 2.96 -10.03
C ALA A 58 20.78 1.48 -9.69
N THR A 59 20.40 1.06 -8.49
CA THR A 59 20.52 -0.32 -7.99
C THR A 59 19.17 -1.02 -8.00
N ALA A 60 19.17 -2.34 -7.84
CA ALA A 60 17.94 -3.10 -7.67
C ALA A 60 17.16 -2.69 -6.39
N SER A 61 17.84 -2.14 -5.38
CA SER A 61 17.19 -1.56 -4.20
C SER A 61 16.53 -0.23 -4.56
N GLY A 62 17.24 0.65 -5.29
CA GLY A 62 16.68 1.90 -5.77
C GLY A 62 15.44 1.73 -6.65
N GLU A 63 15.45 0.77 -7.58
CA GLU A 63 14.27 0.45 -8.41
C GLU A 63 13.05 0.02 -7.58
N ARG A 64 13.28 -0.77 -6.53
CA ARG A 64 12.26 -1.20 -5.57
C ARG A 64 11.67 -0.01 -4.81
N ARG A 65 12.53 0.86 -4.27
CA ARG A 65 12.13 2.08 -3.57
C ARG A 65 11.39 3.05 -4.49
N ALA A 66 11.82 3.17 -5.75
CA ALA A 66 11.15 3.98 -6.76
C ALA A 66 9.75 3.43 -7.09
N ALA A 67 9.58 2.12 -7.20
CA ALA A 67 8.26 1.50 -7.41
C ALA A 67 7.31 1.79 -6.23
N HIS A 68 7.80 1.68 -5.00
CA HIS A 68 7.07 2.09 -3.80
C HIS A 68 6.64 3.56 -3.89
N ALA A 69 7.61 4.46 -4.13
CA ALA A 69 7.35 5.90 -4.20
C ALA A 69 6.30 6.25 -5.26
N ARG A 70 6.41 5.68 -6.47
CA ARG A 70 5.44 5.91 -7.57
C ARG A 70 4.03 5.48 -7.16
N ALA A 71 3.89 4.35 -6.48
CA ALA A 71 2.59 3.87 -6.00
C ALA A 71 2.04 4.65 -4.79
N ALA A 72 2.92 5.36 -4.05
CA ALA A 72 2.57 6.19 -2.90
C ALA A 72 2.09 7.61 -3.29
N ILE A 73 2.28 8.04 -4.54
CA ILE A 73 1.81 9.36 -5.01
C ILE A 73 0.30 9.50 -4.70
N PRO A 74 -0.13 10.55 -3.97
CA PRO A 74 -1.48 10.66 -3.43
C PRO A 74 -2.44 11.28 -4.46
N THR A 75 -2.54 10.64 -5.64
CA THR A 75 -3.46 11.04 -6.71
C THR A 75 -4.28 9.83 -7.18
N PRO A 76 -5.55 10.03 -7.61
CA PRO A 76 -6.35 8.97 -8.20
C PRO A 76 -5.65 8.26 -9.37
N GLU A 77 -4.96 9.04 -10.21
CA GLU A 77 -4.26 8.54 -11.39
C GLU A 77 -3.10 7.60 -11.00
N ALA A 78 -2.33 7.96 -9.98
CA ALA A 78 -1.23 7.11 -9.50
C ALA A 78 -1.75 5.83 -8.84
N LYS A 79 -2.83 5.92 -8.04
CA LYS A 79 -3.45 4.72 -7.44
C LYS A 79 -4.01 3.78 -8.51
N ARG A 80 -4.63 4.34 -9.56
CA ARG A 80 -5.09 3.57 -10.72
C ARG A 80 -3.94 2.88 -11.44
N ALA A 81 -2.87 3.61 -11.72
CA ALA A 81 -1.68 3.06 -12.38
C ALA A 81 -1.04 1.93 -11.57
N ALA A 82 -0.90 2.10 -10.25
CA ALA A 82 -0.36 1.07 -9.36
C ALA A 82 -1.27 -0.17 -9.32
N TRP A 83 -2.59 0.02 -9.20
CA TRP A 83 -3.54 -1.08 -9.24
C TRP A 83 -3.51 -1.82 -10.58
N ASP A 84 -3.47 -1.10 -11.71
CA ASP A 84 -3.36 -1.73 -13.02
C ASP A 84 -2.08 -2.54 -13.17
N ALA A 85 -0.95 -2.03 -12.70
CA ALA A 85 0.32 -2.75 -12.72
C ALA A 85 0.31 -4.03 -11.85
N LEU A 86 -0.48 -4.05 -10.77
CA LEU A 86 -0.60 -5.19 -9.87
C LEU A 86 -1.65 -6.22 -10.34
N ILE A 87 -2.80 -5.76 -10.81
CA ILE A 87 -4.03 -6.56 -10.94
C ILE A 87 -4.48 -6.73 -12.39
N ASN A 88 -4.16 -5.76 -13.25
CA ASN A 88 -4.61 -5.73 -14.65
C ASN A 88 -3.44 -5.72 -15.64
N ALA A 89 -2.26 -6.13 -15.19
CA ALA A 89 -1.09 -6.25 -16.06
C ALA A 89 -1.42 -7.18 -17.25
N PRO A 90 -1.02 -6.81 -18.48
CA PRO A 90 -1.14 -7.69 -19.63
C PRO A 90 -0.48 -9.04 -19.37
N GLU A 91 -0.97 -10.09 -20.04
CA GLU A 91 -0.41 -11.43 -19.91
C GLU A 91 1.10 -11.43 -20.19
N GLY A 92 1.88 -12.04 -19.30
CA GLY A 92 3.35 -12.08 -19.38
C GLY A 92 4.05 -10.75 -19.06
N LYS A 93 3.33 -9.74 -18.55
CA LYS A 93 3.87 -8.43 -18.14
C LYS A 93 3.67 -8.15 -16.65
N ASP A 94 3.47 -9.21 -15.86
CA ASP A 94 3.40 -9.10 -14.40
C ASP A 94 4.70 -8.52 -13.83
N LEU A 95 4.56 -7.72 -12.78
CA LEU A 95 5.70 -7.22 -12.03
C LEU A 95 6.48 -8.40 -11.41
N PRO A 96 7.82 -8.36 -11.44
CA PRO A 96 8.63 -9.26 -10.62
C PRO A 96 8.23 -9.17 -9.14
N ASN A 97 8.28 -10.29 -8.39
CA ASN A 97 7.78 -10.38 -7.01
C ASN A 97 8.27 -9.25 -6.10
N ALA A 98 9.55 -8.85 -6.20
CA ALA A 98 10.10 -7.76 -5.39
C ALA A 98 9.47 -6.38 -5.72
N LEU A 99 9.20 -6.10 -7.00
CA LEU A 99 8.52 -4.86 -7.39
C LEU A 99 7.02 -4.92 -7.07
N GLN A 100 6.40 -6.09 -7.18
CA GLN A 100 5.02 -6.30 -6.77
C GLN A 100 4.82 -6.01 -5.27
N PHE A 101 5.73 -6.51 -4.42
CA PHE A 101 5.70 -6.25 -2.98
C PHE A 101 5.78 -4.75 -2.66
N GLU A 102 6.75 -4.05 -3.25
CA GLU A 102 6.94 -2.61 -3.02
C GLU A 102 5.82 -1.75 -3.60
N THR A 103 5.32 -2.10 -4.79
CA THR A 103 4.18 -1.41 -5.41
C THR A 103 2.92 -1.59 -4.56
N THR A 104 2.71 -2.78 -3.97
CA THR A 104 1.60 -3.04 -3.04
C THR A 104 1.75 -2.22 -1.75
N ALA A 105 2.96 -2.15 -1.19
CA ALA A 105 3.25 -1.34 -0.01
C ALA A 105 3.00 0.16 -0.28
N GLY A 106 3.48 0.69 -1.41
CA GLY A 106 3.24 2.07 -1.82
C GLY A 106 1.77 2.37 -2.13
N PHE A 107 1.04 1.45 -2.76
CA PHE A 107 -0.40 1.59 -2.98
C PHE A 107 -1.14 1.80 -1.66
N ASN A 108 -0.83 0.98 -0.66
CA ASN A 108 -1.38 1.06 0.69
C ASN A 108 -0.88 2.27 1.49
N HIS A 109 0.27 2.86 1.13
CA HIS A 109 0.78 4.09 1.74
C HIS A 109 0.00 5.30 1.21
N ALA A 110 -1.17 5.57 1.79
CA ALA A 110 -1.97 6.76 1.52
C ALA A 110 -2.49 7.37 2.82
N HIS A 111 -2.31 8.68 3.00
CA HIS A 111 -2.86 9.40 4.15
C HIS A 111 -4.37 9.65 4.00
N ASP A 112 -4.80 10.03 2.79
CA ASP A 112 -6.22 10.13 2.42
C ASP A 112 -6.75 8.75 1.99
N VAL A 113 -7.66 8.19 2.80
CA VAL A 113 -8.28 6.89 2.51
C VAL A 113 -9.29 6.97 1.38
N SER A 114 -9.81 8.14 1.03
CA SER A 114 -10.73 8.27 -0.11
C SER A 114 -10.08 7.88 -1.44
N LEU A 115 -8.75 7.95 -1.54
CA LEU A 115 -7.99 7.52 -2.70
C LEU A 115 -7.93 6.00 -2.88
N ILE A 116 -8.08 5.23 -1.79
CA ILE A 116 -7.96 3.76 -1.82
C ILE A 116 -9.27 3.04 -1.49
N ALA A 117 -10.23 3.73 -0.86
CA ALA A 117 -11.55 3.19 -0.55
C ALA A 117 -12.32 2.66 -1.78
N PRO A 118 -12.26 3.28 -2.99
CA PRO A 118 -12.95 2.77 -4.18
C PRO A 118 -12.49 1.37 -4.60
N TYR A 119 -11.27 0.98 -4.25
CA TYR A 119 -10.70 -0.31 -4.63
C TYR A 119 -11.18 -1.49 -3.78
N VAL A 120 -11.98 -1.25 -2.74
CA VAL A 120 -12.55 -2.35 -1.93
C VAL A 120 -13.46 -3.23 -2.78
N ASP A 121 -14.28 -2.64 -3.65
CA ASP A 121 -15.14 -3.41 -4.54
C ASP A 121 -14.34 -4.09 -5.65
N GLU A 122 -13.33 -3.42 -6.21
CA GLU A 122 -12.40 -4.02 -7.16
C GLU A 122 -11.63 -5.20 -6.55
N TYR A 123 -11.23 -5.08 -5.28
CA TYR A 123 -10.55 -6.13 -4.51
C TYR A 123 -11.39 -7.40 -4.47
N PHE A 124 -12.63 -7.33 -3.98
CA PHE A 124 -13.48 -8.52 -3.92
C PHE A 124 -13.84 -9.06 -5.31
N GLY A 125 -14.01 -8.18 -6.30
CA GLY A 125 -14.28 -8.55 -7.69
C GLY A 125 -13.12 -9.27 -8.39
N MET A 126 -11.87 -8.99 -8.00
CA MET A 126 -10.69 -9.59 -8.64
C MET A 126 -10.31 -10.97 -8.10
N LEU A 127 -10.77 -11.36 -6.89
CA LEU A 127 -10.23 -12.49 -6.12
C LEU A 127 -10.18 -13.80 -6.91
N ARG A 128 -11.30 -14.22 -7.51
CA ARG A 128 -11.36 -15.47 -8.28
C ARG A 128 -10.42 -15.42 -9.49
N ARG A 129 -10.49 -14.34 -10.26
CA ARG A 129 -9.65 -14.15 -11.45
C ARG A 129 -8.17 -14.24 -11.08
N ILE A 130 -7.73 -13.51 -10.07
CA ILE A 130 -6.32 -13.53 -9.65
C ILE A 130 -5.90 -14.92 -9.17
N TYR A 131 -6.73 -15.57 -8.36
CA TYR A 131 -6.44 -16.92 -7.86
C TYR A 131 -6.37 -17.97 -8.98
N GLU A 132 -7.20 -17.86 -10.01
CA GLU A 132 -7.26 -18.80 -11.14
C GLU A 132 -6.16 -18.55 -12.18
N THR A 133 -5.76 -17.30 -12.39
CA THR A 133 -4.88 -16.90 -13.51
C THR A 133 -3.42 -16.66 -13.13
N LYS A 134 -3.12 -16.42 -11.85
CA LYS A 134 -1.75 -16.14 -11.39
C LYS A 134 -1.12 -17.38 -10.76
N THR A 135 0.20 -17.35 -10.61
CA THR A 135 0.90 -18.37 -9.82
C THR A 135 0.41 -18.33 -8.38
N ASN A 136 0.45 -19.47 -7.67
CA ASN A 136 -0.01 -19.54 -6.27
C ASN A 136 0.65 -18.49 -5.37
N GLU A 137 1.96 -18.27 -5.52
CA GLU A 137 2.71 -17.27 -4.77
C GLU A 137 2.21 -15.85 -5.09
N MET A 138 2.09 -15.51 -6.37
CA MET A 138 1.64 -14.20 -6.81
C MET A 138 0.21 -13.90 -6.37
N ALA A 139 -0.70 -14.87 -6.52
CA ALA A 139 -2.08 -14.74 -6.07
C ALA A 139 -2.14 -14.50 -4.56
N THR A 140 -1.41 -15.30 -3.77
CA THR A 140 -1.38 -15.17 -2.30
C THR A 140 -0.87 -13.78 -1.91
N ASN A 141 0.28 -13.36 -2.46
CA ASN A 141 0.88 -12.06 -2.16
C ASN A 141 -0.05 -10.89 -2.48
N LEU A 142 -0.73 -10.91 -3.63
CA LEU A 142 -1.68 -9.86 -4.02
C LEU A 142 -2.92 -9.85 -3.13
N ILE A 143 -3.51 -11.03 -2.88
CA ILE A 143 -4.74 -11.14 -2.12
C ILE A 143 -4.53 -10.72 -0.66
N GLU A 144 -3.43 -11.15 -0.03
CA GLU A 144 -3.09 -10.76 1.34
C GLU A 144 -2.65 -9.29 1.40
N GLY A 145 -1.74 -8.88 0.50
CA GLY A 145 -1.15 -7.55 0.52
C GLY A 145 -2.13 -6.42 0.19
N LEU A 146 -3.13 -6.68 -0.65
CA LEU A 146 -4.16 -5.71 -1.01
C LEU A 146 -5.44 -5.86 -0.19
N TYR A 147 -5.51 -6.81 0.76
CA TYR A 147 -6.65 -6.87 1.66
C TYR A 147 -6.74 -5.53 2.41
N PRO A 148 -7.89 -4.83 2.39
CA PRO A 148 -8.01 -3.45 2.87
C PRO A 148 -8.08 -3.37 4.42
N SER A 149 -7.10 -3.95 5.10
CA SER A 149 -7.05 -4.02 6.57
C SER A 149 -6.83 -2.65 7.21
N LEU A 150 -6.07 -1.76 6.56
CA LEU A 150 -5.78 -0.41 7.07
C LEU A 150 -6.99 0.54 6.99
N GLN A 151 -8.03 0.12 6.29
CA GLN A 151 -9.28 0.82 6.11
C GLN A 151 -10.31 0.42 7.19
N ALA A 152 -9.94 -0.47 8.13
CA ALA A 152 -10.77 -0.82 9.27
C ALA A 152 -11.22 0.44 10.04
N GLY A 153 -12.53 0.60 10.18
CA GLY A 153 -13.16 1.76 10.84
C GLY A 153 -13.24 3.02 9.97
N ARG A 154 -12.65 3.02 8.76
CA ARG A 154 -12.67 4.13 7.80
C ARG A 154 -13.53 3.83 6.58
N VAL A 155 -13.63 2.57 6.18
CA VAL A 155 -14.60 2.07 5.20
C VAL A 155 -15.65 1.26 5.94
N VAL A 156 -16.86 1.80 5.97
CA VAL A 156 -18.04 1.12 6.52
C VAL A 156 -18.34 -0.11 5.63
N GLU A 157 -18.79 -1.21 6.23
CA GLU A 157 -19.14 -2.48 5.54
C GLU A 157 -18.00 -3.42 5.10
N LEU A 158 -16.72 -3.19 5.44
CA LEU A 158 -15.65 -4.12 5.00
C LEU A 158 -15.85 -5.57 5.48
N GLN A 159 -16.30 -5.75 6.72
CA GLN A 159 -16.68 -7.06 7.27
C GLN A 159 -17.83 -7.69 6.47
N ALA A 160 -18.90 -6.92 6.25
CA ALA A 160 -20.07 -7.37 5.52
C ALA A 160 -19.76 -7.73 4.05
N LYS A 161 -18.85 -6.99 3.39
CA LYS A 161 -18.38 -7.32 2.04
C LYS A 161 -17.61 -8.63 1.99
N ALA A 162 -16.75 -8.89 3.00
CA ALA A 162 -16.06 -10.18 3.10
C ALA A 162 -17.03 -11.34 3.33
N ASP A 163 -18.03 -11.15 4.20
CA ASP A 163 -19.07 -12.15 4.47
C ASP A 163 -19.91 -12.44 3.22
N ALA A 164 -20.39 -11.39 2.55
CA ALA A 164 -21.17 -11.51 1.32
C ALA A 164 -20.36 -12.20 0.21
N TRP A 165 -19.07 -11.88 0.08
CA TRP A 165 -18.21 -12.56 -0.89
C TRP A 165 -18.06 -14.05 -0.56
N LEU A 166 -17.84 -14.42 0.71
CA LEU A 166 -17.71 -15.81 1.14
C LEU A 166 -19.00 -16.61 0.91
N GLU A 167 -20.16 -16.01 1.17
CA GLU A 167 -21.47 -16.63 0.92
C GLU A 167 -21.72 -16.84 -0.57
N ALA A 168 -21.47 -15.81 -1.39
CA ALA A 168 -21.67 -15.86 -2.83
C ALA A 168 -20.68 -16.77 -3.57
N ASN A 169 -19.54 -17.12 -2.94
CA ASN A 169 -18.47 -17.92 -3.52
C ASN A 169 -18.18 -19.18 -2.69
N ALA A 170 -19.22 -19.84 -2.19
CA ALA A 170 -19.09 -21.08 -1.41
C ALA A 170 -18.36 -22.20 -2.20
N ASP A 171 -18.44 -22.17 -3.53
CA ASP A 171 -17.77 -23.07 -4.48
C ASP A 171 -16.28 -22.75 -4.70
N ALA A 172 -15.79 -21.60 -4.23
CA ALA A 172 -14.40 -21.22 -4.41
C ALA A 172 -13.45 -22.17 -3.67
N HIS A 173 -12.22 -22.26 -4.19
CA HIS A 173 -11.17 -23.09 -3.60
C HIS A 173 -10.95 -22.74 -2.12
N ASP A 174 -10.78 -23.75 -1.26
CA ASP A 174 -10.71 -23.55 0.19
C ASP A 174 -9.56 -22.63 0.61
N ALA A 175 -8.41 -22.74 -0.06
CA ALA A 175 -7.29 -21.83 0.20
C ALA A 175 -7.60 -20.38 -0.15
N LEU A 176 -8.41 -20.09 -1.19
CA LEU A 176 -8.85 -18.73 -1.49
C LEU A 176 -9.81 -18.21 -0.41
N LYS A 177 -10.80 -19.01 -0.03
CA LYS A 177 -11.72 -18.66 1.06
C LYS A 177 -10.97 -18.39 2.37
N ARG A 178 -9.93 -19.19 2.67
CA ARG A 178 -9.06 -19.01 3.83
C ARG A 178 -8.41 -17.62 3.85
N LEU A 179 -7.85 -17.16 2.72
CA LEU A 179 -7.23 -15.82 2.64
C LEU A 179 -8.24 -14.71 2.96
N VAL A 180 -9.48 -14.82 2.46
CA VAL A 180 -10.54 -13.85 2.74
C VAL A 180 -10.97 -13.88 4.21
N ILE A 181 -11.09 -15.08 4.79
CA ILE A 181 -11.40 -15.27 6.22
C ILE A 181 -10.32 -14.64 7.11
N GLU A 182 -9.04 -14.88 6.79
CA GLU A 182 -7.90 -14.36 7.55
C GLU A 182 -7.83 -12.83 7.49
N GLY A 183 -8.03 -12.24 6.30
CA GLY A 183 -8.13 -10.78 6.16
C GLY A 183 -9.32 -10.19 6.93
N ARG A 184 -10.49 -10.86 6.90
CA ARG A 184 -11.67 -10.44 7.67
C ARG A 184 -11.37 -10.46 9.17
N ASP A 185 -10.68 -11.49 9.65
CA ASP A 185 -10.27 -11.58 11.05
C ASP A 185 -9.25 -10.50 11.46
N ASN A 186 -8.35 -10.10 10.55
CA ASN A 186 -7.45 -8.97 10.77
C ASN A 186 -8.23 -7.67 11.00
N VAL A 187 -9.20 -7.37 10.13
CA VAL A 187 -10.08 -6.19 10.30
C VAL A 187 -10.85 -6.25 11.61
N ARG A 188 -11.38 -7.43 11.97
CA ARG A 188 -12.16 -7.60 13.20
C ARG A 188 -11.31 -7.29 14.43
N ARG A 189 -10.09 -7.81 14.47
CA ARG A 189 -9.13 -7.52 15.54
C ARG A 189 -8.76 -6.03 15.59
N ALA A 190 -8.53 -5.40 14.44
CA ALA A 190 -8.24 -3.96 14.38
C ALA A 190 -9.39 -3.13 14.95
N LEU A 191 -10.64 -3.42 14.60
CA LEU A 191 -11.83 -2.74 15.13
C LEU A 191 -11.98 -2.93 16.64
N MET A 192 -11.72 -4.13 17.16
CA MET A 192 -11.76 -4.41 18.60
C MET A 192 -10.70 -3.58 19.35
N ASN A 193 -9.47 -3.51 18.83
CA ASN A 193 -8.41 -2.73 19.45
C ASN A 193 -8.72 -1.22 19.41
N GLN A 194 -9.21 -0.71 18.28
CA GLN A 194 -9.63 0.69 18.16
C GLN A 194 -10.73 1.05 19.17
N ALA A 195 -11.69 0.15 19.41
CA ALA A 195 -12.74 0.37 20.41
C ALA A 195 -12.18 0.44 21.85
N VAL A 196 -11.18 -0.38 22.16
CA VAL A 196 -10.49 -0.33 23.46
C VAL A 196 -9.71 0.99 23.60
N ASP A 197 -8.95 1.39 22.58
CA ASP A 197 -8.19 2.64 22.58
C ASP A 197 -9.11 3.87 22.75
N ALA A 198 -10.23 3.90 22.02
CA ALA A 198 -11.22 4.96 22.12
C ALA A 198 -11.86 5.06 23.52
N ALA A 199 -12.08 3.91 24.17
CA ALA A 199 -12.62 3.86 25.53
C ALA A 199 -11.60 4.24 26.61
N TRP A 200 -10.29 4.10 26.33
CA TRP A 200 -9.22 4.47 27.27
C TRP A 200 -8.95 5.98 27.30
N GLY A 201 -9.19 6.68 26.19
CA GLY A 201 -9.03 8.13 26.07
C GLY A 201 -10.25 8.96 26.48
N ALA A 202 -11.35 8.33 26.92
CA ALA A 202 -12.60 8.95 27.35
C ALA A 202 -12.75 8.93 28.88
#